data_AF-R5P628-F1
#
_entry.id   AF-R5P628-F1
#
_cell.length_a   1.000
_cell.length_b   1.000
_cell.length_c   1.000
_cell.angle_alpha   90.00
_cell.angle_beta   90.00
_cell.angle_gamma   90.00
#
_symmetry.space_group_name_H-M   'P 1'
#
loop_
_entity.id
_entity.type
_entity.pdbx_description
1 polymer ?
#
loop_
_entity_poly.entity_id
_entity_poly.type
_entity_poly.pdbx_seq_one_letter_code
_entity_poly.pdbx_strand_id
1 'polypeptide(L)'
;MNKLFIFAALTTSLLFTACSSDEEFNDSERTSTVSFKVEKDVTTRTTTDMEGSVYKTKFVVGESIGIYGNNANNKKYSFTTTSELSSESPISIIGSQAYTFYAYSPYAEANDATIAFSVKEDQTKAEDFNASNFLVGVGTHAANNTTPVSLTFSPKMAMVYVNITGSLGSSITDVKITNVHKSIKWNATAAEPELVSTDAATSIKMYCPNSAEQVYLAFVPVQTINAGTPFLSFTIGSKKYAYTPSSAAISLKAGSRNAFTIDSSKLTQN
;
A
#
# COMPACT_ATOMS: atom_id res chain seq x y z
N MET A 1 78.25 4.71 -45.64
CA MET A 1 79.44 4.91 -44.78
C MET A 1 79.22 6.13 -43.90
N ASN A 2 79.18 5.91 -42.58
CA ASN A 2 79.72 6.74 -41.49
C ASN A 2 79.21 8.22 -41.40
N LYS A 3 78.68 8.77 -40.30
CA LYS A 3 79.04 8.60 -38.88
C LYS A 3 77.88 9.00 -37.95
N LEU A 4 77.84 8.31 -36.82
CA LEU A 4 77.14 8.63 -35.57
C LEU A 4 78.08 9.45 -34.66
N PHE A 5 77.59 10.47 -33.93
CA PHE A 5 78.13 11.10 -32.67
C PHE A 5 77.14 12.22 -32.26
N ILE A 6 76.21 12.10 -31.30
CA ILE A 6 76.20 12.09 -29.80
C ILE A 6 76.63 13.42 -29.11
N PHE A 7 75.80 13.82 -28.11
CA PHE A 7 75.94 14.80 -27.00
C PHE A 7 75.46 16.24 -27.28
N ALA A 8 74.78 17.00 -26.39
CA ALA A 8 74.18 16.79 -25.07
C ALA A 8 73.33 18.04 -24.72
N ALA A 9 72.34 17.85 -23.84
CA ALA A 9 71.75 18.80 -22.87
C ALA A 9 71.27 20.20 -23.35
N LEU A 10 69.96 20.43 -23.28
CA LEU A 10 69.42 21.74 -22.94
C LEU A 10 68.26 21.61 -21.93
N THR A 11 68.35 22.48 -20.94
CA THR A 11 67.62 22.59 -19.68
C THR A 11 66.16 23.05 -19.83
N THR A 12 65.31 22.42 -19.02
CA THR A 12 64.23 23.02 -18.20
C THR A 12 63.33 24.11 -18.79
N SER A 13 62.03 23.82 -18.92
CA SER A 13 60.95 24.66 -18.36
C SER A 13 59.62 23.90 -18.38
N LEU A 14 59.17 23.50 -17.18
CA LEU A 14 57.77 23.16 -16.90
C LEU A 14 56.99 24.48 -16.90
N LEU A 15 56.06 24.64 -17.84
CA LEU A 15 54.97 25.59 -17.70
C LEU A 15 53.68 24.79 -17.60
N PHE A 16 53.23 24.59 -16.37
CA PHE A 16 51.85 24.25 -16.07
C PHE A 16 50.99 25.46 -16.41
N THR A 17 50.41 25.50 -17.61
CA THR A 17 49.20 26.29 -17.84
C THR A 17 48.03 25.52 -17.24
N ALA A 18 47.86 25.70 -15.93
CA ALA A 18 46.59 25.47 -15.27
C ALA A 18 45.62 26.55 -15.74
N CYS A 19 44.87 26.26 -16.81
CA CYS A 19 43.61 26.94 -17.02
C CYS A 19 42.65 26.46 -15.92
N SER A 20 42.62 27.20 -14.81
CA SER A 20 41.41 27.34 -14.02
C SER A 20 40.40 28.02 -14.93
N SER A 21 39.65 27.20 -15.65
CA SER A 21 38.25 27.51 -15.88
C SER A 21 37.55 27.06 -14.60
N ASP A 22 37.46 28.00 -13.66
CA ASP A 22 36.40 27.99 -12.65
C ASP A 22 35.07 28.11 -13.41
N GLU A 23 34.64 27.00 -13.99
CA GLU A 23 33.21 26.81 -14.23
C GLU A 23 32.62 26.68 -12.84
N GLU A 24 32.00 27.77 -12.36
CA GLU A 24 30.93 27.66 -11.37
C GLU A 24 29.93 26.64 -11.93
N PHE A 25 30.14 25.39 -11.56
CA PHE A 25 29.23 24.31 -11.86
C PHE A 25 27.93 24.70 -11.18
N ASN A 26 26.96 25.13 -11.99
CA ASN A 26 25.63 25.45 -11.51
C ASN A 26 25.00 24.13 -11.04
N ASP A 27 25.19 23.79 -9.76
CA ASP A 27 24.66 22.59 -9.11
C ASP A 27 23.11 22.52 -9.20
N SER A 28 22.50 23.66 -9.57
CA SER A 28 21.08 23.86 -9.81
C SER A 28 20.45 22.95 -10.87
N GLU A 29 21.21 22.29 -11.76
CA GLU A 29 20.64 21.46 -12.84
C GLU A 29 21.10 20.00 -12.86
N ARG A 30 21.88 19.55 -11.87
CA ARG A 30 22.34 18.15 -11.85
C ARG A 30 21.18 17.19 -11.58
N THR A 31 20.97 16.26 -12.50
CA THR A 31 20.03 15.15 -12.32
C THR A 31 20.62 14.09 -11.39
N SER A 32 19.86 13.68 -10.39
CA SER A 32 20.20 12.56 -9.49
C SER A 32 19.03 11.58 -9.41
N THR A 33 19.29 10.37 -8.93
CA THR A 33 18.25 9.37 -8.70
C THR A 33 17.64 9.58 -7.32
N VAL A 34 16.31 9.58 -7.22
CA VAL A 34 15.64 9.63 -5.92
C VAL A 34 15.59 8.26 -5.26
N SER A 35 16.01 8.20 -4.00
CA SER A 35 15.83 7.04 -3.13
C SER A 35 14.56 7.22 -2.31
N PHE A 36 13.82 6.13 -2.10
CA PHE A 36 12.63 6.10 -1.27
C PHE A 36 12.86 5.23 -0.05
N LYS A 37 12.27 5.64 1.05
CA LYS A 37 12.11 4.82 2.24
C LYS A 37 10.67 4.90 2.71
N VAL A 38 10.33 3.92 3.52
CA VAL A 38 9.05 3.83 4.20
C VAL A 38 9.38 3.79 5.69
N GLU A 39 8.61 4.50 6.50
CA GLU A 39 8.85 4.47 7.95
C GLU A 39 8.80 3.01 8.46
N LYS A 40 9.78 2.63 9.29
CA LYS A 40 9.95 1.25 9.78
C LYS A 40 8.68 0.70 10.44
N ASP A 41 7.93 1.60 11.07
CA ASP A 41 6.56 1.39 11.49
C ASP A 41 5.66 2.30 10.67
N VAL A 42 5.31 1.88 9.45
CA VAL A 42 4.12 2.48 8.84
C VAL A 42 2.96 2.10 9.74
N THR A 43 2.36 3.10 10.39
CA THR A 43 1.08 2.88 11.07
C THR A 43 -0.03 2.88 10.03
N THR A 44 0.09 2.02 9.03
CA THR A 44 -1.02 1.48 8.25
C THR A 44 -1.51 0.26 9.02
N ARG A 45 -2.75 -0.21 8.80
CA ARG A 45 -3.34 -1.33 9.54
C ARG A 45 -3.46 -2.56 8.61
N THR A 46 -2.57 -3.57 8.67
CA THR A 46 -2.60 -4.94 8.05
C THR A 46 -1.29 -5.74 7.89
N THR A 47 -0.90 -6.36 8.98
CA THR A 47 -0.23 -7.64 9.18
C THR A 47 -0.75 -7.97 10.57
N THR A 48 -1.55 -9.00 10.64
CA THR A 48 -2.34 -9.40 11.81
C THR A 48 -1.45 -10.04 12.89
N ASP A 49 -0.48 -9.29 13.40
CA ASP A 49 0.04 -9.50 14.74
C ASP A 49 -0.77 -8.61 15.68
N MET A 50 -1.41 -9.22 16.69
CA MET A 50 -2.08 -8.49 17.76
C MET A 50 -1.03 -7.89 18.69
N GLU A 51 -0.35 -6.84 18.26
CA GLU A 51 0.57 -6.10 19.13
C GLU A 51 -0.19 -4.95 19.77
N GLY A 52 -0.79 -5.21 20.94
CA GLY A 52 -1.52 -4.24 21.74
C GLY A 52 -2.72 -3.63 21.01
N SER A 53 -3.88 -4.32 20.98
CA SER A 53 -5.18 -3.80 20.48
C SER A 53 -5.22 -3.18 19.07
N VAL A 54 -4.14 -3.15 18.30
CA VAL A 54 -4.01 -2.48 17.01
C VAL A 54 -3.51 -3.44 15.95
N TYR A 55 -4.29 -3.62 14.88
CA TYR A 55 -3.85 -4.28 13.65
C TYR A 55 -2.95 -3.32 12.85
N LYS A 56 -1.71 -3.72 12.47
CA LYS A 56 -0.67 -2.86 11.84
C LYS A 56 -0.14 -3.45 10.53
N THR A 57 0.05 -2.70 9.43
CA THR A 57 0.59 -3.21 8.14
C THR A 57 2.08 -3.16 8.12
N LYS A 58 2.69 -4.32 7.90
CA LYS A 58 4.11 -4.44 7.62
C LYS A 58 4.27 -4.85 6.16
N PHE A 59 5.00 -4.03 5.43
CA PHE A 59 5.53 -4.42 4.14
C PHE A 59 6.57 -5.52 4.34
N VAL A 60 6.55 -6.51 3.45
CA VAL A 60 7.50 -7.62 3.48
C VAL A 60 8.52 -7.50 2.34
N VAL A 61 9.70 -8.07 2.55
CA VAL A 61 10.74 -8.11 1.52
C VAL A 61 10.19 -8.78 0.27
N GLY A 62 10.44 -8.18 -0.89
CA GLY A 62 9.96 -8.63 -2.20
C GLY A 62 8.58 -8.09 -2.60
N GLU A 63 7.80 -7.53 -1.68
CA GLU A 63 6.57 -6.79 -2.05
C GLU A 63 6.94 -5.56 -2.89
N SER A 64 6.06 -5.18 -3.81
CA SER A 64 6.25 -4.01 -4.67
C SER A 64 5.15 -2.97 -4.47
N ILE A 65 5.52 -1.72 -4.69
CA ILE A 65 4.65 -0.54 -4.78
C ILE A 65 4.79 0.13 -6.15
N GLY A 66 3.75 0.85 -6.56
CA GLY A 66 3.82 1.73 -7.73
C GLY A 66 3.99 3.18 -7.29
N ILE A 67 4.91 3.91 -7.91
CA ILE A 67 5.19 5.32 -7.62
C ILE A 67 4.93 6.22 -8.83
N TYR A 68 4.26 7.33 -8.58
CA TYR A 68 3.99 8.43 -9.52
C TYR A 68 4.66 9.72 -9.03
N GLY A 69 5.04 10.59 -9.96
CA GLY A 69 5.63 11.90 -9.67
C GLY A 69 6.83 12.21 -10.56
N ASN A 70 7.06 13.49 -10.86
CA ASN A 70 8.08 13.93 -11.83
C ASN A 70 8.05 13.16 -13.17
N ASN A 71 6.89 13.14 -13.84
CA ASN A 71 6.63 12.37 -15.07
C ASN A 71 6.76 10.85 -14.95
N ALA A 72 7.10 10.31 -13.78
CA ALA A 72 7.03 8.88 -13.53
C ALA A 72 5.56 8.42 -13.53
N ASN A 73 5.29 7.40 -14.33
CA ASN A 73 3.99 6.75 -14.40
C ASN A 73 4.12 5.32 -13.87
N ASN A 74 3.50 5.05 -12.72
CA ASN A 74 3.43 3.73 -12.08
C ASN A 74 4.78 2.97 -12.01
N LYS A 75 5.85 3.67 -11.61
CA LYS A 75 7.19 3.05 -11.52
C LYS A 75 7.21 2.04 -10.38
N LYS A 76 7.57 0.80 -10.69
CA LYS A 76 7.70 -0.28 -9.72
C LYS A 76 8.91 -0.06 -8.82
N TYR A 77 8.69 -0.12 -7.51
CA TYR A 77 9.73 -0.22 -6.50
C TYR A 77 9.43 -1.40 -5.60
N SER A 78 10.47 -2.16 -5.22
CA SER A 78 10.34 -3.36 -4.38
C SER A 78 11.07 -3.19 -3.07
N PHE A 79 10.48 -3.73 -2.00
CA PHE A 79 11.07 -3.73 -0.67
C PHE A 79 12.29 -4.67 -0.62
N THR A 80 13.48 -4.11 -0.36
CA THR A 80 14.72 -4.87 -0.12
C THR A 80 14.89 -5.21 1.35
N THR A 81 14.35 -4.35 2.21
CA THR A 81 14.14 -4.56 3.65
C THR A 81 12.70 -4.18 3.99
N THR A 82 12.30 -4.20 5.25
CA THR A 82 10.94 -3.76 5.66
C THR A 82 10.70 -2.26 5.50
N SER A 83 11.73 -1.47 5.16
CA SER A 83 11.64 0.00 5.06
C SER A 83 12.33 0.60 3.85
N GLU A 84 13.19 -0.16 3.16
CA GLU A 84 13.97 0.34 2.03
C GLU A 84 13.45 -0.23 0.71
N LEU A 85 13.51 0.60 -0.33
CA LEU A 85 12.97 0.31 -1.65
C LEU A 85 14.07 0.40 -2.71
N SER A 86 14.02 -0.49 -3.70
CA SER A 86 14.86 -0.42 -4.90
C SER A 86 14.02 -0.54 -6.17
N SER A 87 14.57 -0.07 -7.29
CA SER A 87 13.96 -0.20 -8.61
C SER A 87 15.03 -0.39 -9.67
N GLU A 88 14.74 -1.20 -10.68
CA GLU A 88 15.57 -1.36 -11.87
C GLU A 88 15.50 -0.13 -12.80
N SER A 89 14.44 0.69 -12.66
CA SER A 89 14.24 1.92 -13.44
C SER A 89 13.85 3.05 -12.49
N PRO A 90 14.81 3.54 -11.68
CA PRO A 90 14.51 4.48 -10.64
C PRO A 90 14.22 5.88 -11.21
N ILE A 91 13.42 6.66 -10.49
CA ILE A 91 13.03 8.01 -10.88
C ILE A 91 14.22 8.96 -10.73
N SER A 92 14.45 9.80 -11.74
CA SER A 92 15.44 10.87 -11.68
C SER A 92 14.77 12.19 -11.32
N ILE A 93 15.48 13.07 -10.62
CA ILE A 93 15.06 14.41 -10.21
C ILE A 93 16.19 15.42 -10.42
N ILE A 94 15.86 16.70 -10.45
CA ILE A 94 16.85 17.79 -10.36
C ILE A 94 16.94 18.20 -8.89
N GLY A 95 18.12 18.05 -8.28
CA GLY A 95 18.27 18.18 -6.82
C GLY A 95 17.84 19.53 -6.25
N SER A 96 17.95 20.61 -7.03
CA SER A 96 17.55 21.97 -6.63
C SER A 96 16.03 22.22 -6.61
N GLN A 97 15.22 21.25 -7.06
CA GLN A 97 13.78 21.37 -7.16
C GLN A 97 13.07 20.54 -6.10
N ALA A 98 11.83 20.94 -5.78
CA ALA A 98 10.96 20.17 -4.90
C ALA A 98 10.02 19.28 -5.71
N TYR A 99 9.71 18.09 -5.16
CA TYR A 99 8.82 17.12 -5.79
C TYR A 99 7.87 16.49 -4.79
N THR A 100 6.67 16.15 -5.25
CA THR A 100 5.73 15.30 -4.51
C THR A 100 5.58 13.99 -5.25
N PHE A 101 5.66 12.89 -4.51
CA PHE A 101 5.49 11.54 -5.00
C PHE A 101 4.26 10.91 -4.37
N TYR A 102 3.51 10.18 -5.18
CA TYR A 102 2.35 9.42 -4.78
C TYR A 102 2.63 7.94 -5.01
N ALA A 103 2.33 7.11 -4.04
CA ALA A 103 2.56 5.68 -4.11
C ALA A 103 1.31 4.89 -3.77
N TYR A 104 1.25 3.63 -4.21
CA TYR A 104 0.20 2.71 -3.77
C TYR A 104 0.73 1.27 -3.63
N SER A 105 0.05 0.49 -2.78
CA SER A 105 0.23 -0.95 -2.61
C SER A 105 -1.15 -1.65 -2.55
N PRO A 106 -1.28 -2.90 -3.03
CA PRO A 106 -0.24 -3.68 -3.73
C PRO A 106 -0.01 -3.17 -5.14
N TYR A 107 1.23 -3.28 -5.62
CA TYR A 107 1.58 -2.92 -7.00
C TYR A 107 0.81 -3.77 -8.02
N ALA A 108 0.29 -3.09 -9.05
CA ALA A 108 -0.21 -3.72 -10.25
C ALA A 108 0.47 -3.10 -11.47
N GLU A 109 0.88 -3.94 -12.42
CA GLU A 109 1.31 -3.45 -13.73
C GLU A 109 0.10 -2.78 -14.41
N ALA A 110 0.22 -1.48 -14.67
CA ALA A 110 -0.81 -0.69 -15.32
C ALA A 110 -0.14 0.42 -16.14
N ASN A 111 -0.63 0.60 -17.36
CA ASN A 111 -0.18 1.66 -18.27
C ASN A 111 -1.03 2.94 -18.15
N ASP A 112 -2.13 2.88 -17.41
CA ASP A 112 -3.07 3.98 -17.18
C ASP A 112 -2.69 4.76 -15.91
N ALA A 113 -3.02 6.05 -15.87
CA ALA A 113 -2.96 6.87 -14.67
C ALA A 113 -3.97 6.43 -13.59
N THR A 114 -4.97 5.63 -13.98
CA THR A 114 -5.98 5.07 -13.09
C THR A 114 -5.69 3.60 -12.77
N ILE A 115 -5.52 3.30 -11.49
CA ILE A 115 -5.35 1.94 -10.98
C ILE A 115 -6.71 1.36 -10.61
N ALA A 116 -7.01 0.17 -11.13
CA ALA A 116 -8.13 -0.64 -10.67
C ALA A 116 -7.65 -1.63 -9.60
N PHE A 117 -8.44 -1.80 -8.53
CA PHE A 117 -8.16 -2.74 -7.47
C PHE A 117 -9.44 -3.43 -7.00
N SER A 118 -9.36 -4.73 -6.76
CA SER A 118 -10.45 -5.51 -6.18
C SER A 118 -9.94 -6.33 -5.00
N VAL A 119 -10.68 -6.30 -3.89
CA VAL A 119 -10.41 -7.22 -2.77
C VAL A 119 -10.65 -8.66 -3.19
N LYS A 120 -9.98 -9.60 -2.52
CA LYS A 120 -10.25 -11.02 -2.70
C LYS A 120 -11.62 -11.36 -2.13
N GLU A 121 -12.38 -12.19 -2.84
CA GLU A 121 -13.66 -12.73 -2.34
C GLU A 121 -13.45 -13.80 -1.26
N ASP A 122 -12.29 -14.46 -1.27
CA ASP A 122 -11.89 -15.37 -0.21
C ASP A 122 -10.68 -14.79 0.52
N GLN A 123 -10.91 -14.18 1.69
CA GLN A 123 -9.86 -13.64 2.55
C GLN A 123 -9.56 -14.59 3.72
N THR A 124 -9.96 -15.85 3.66
CA THR A 124 -9.76 -16.80 4.80
C THR A 124 -8.30 -17.07 5.12
N LYS A 125 -7.37 -16.70 4.23
CA LYS A 125 -5.92 -16.77 4.42
C LYS A 125 -5.33 -15.39 4.71
N ALA A 126 -4.33 -15.34 5.58
CA ALA A 126 -3.63 -14.10 5.94
C ALA A 126 -3.08 -13.36 4.72
N GLU A 127 -2.52 -14.08 3.74
CA GLU A 127 -2.02 -13.51 2.48
C GLU A 127 -3.12 -12.78 1.69
N ASP A 128 -4.24 -13.46 1.43
CA ASP A 128 -5.37 -12.89 0.68
C ASP A 128 -6.06 -11.73 1.43
N PHE A 129 -6.13 -11.83 2.75
CA PHE A 129 -6.59 -10.74 3.63
C PHE A 129 -5.69 -9.51 3.53
N ASN A 130 -4.37 -9.68 3.66
CA ASN A 130 -3.42 -8.57 3.58
C ASN A 130 -3.37 -7.96 2.18
N ALA A 131 -3.39 -8.80 1.13
CA ALA A 131 -3.46 -8.35 -0.27
C ALA A 131 -4.76 -7.61 -0.61
N SER A 132 -5.80 -7.73 0.23
CA SER A 132 -7.07 -7.02 0.09
C SER A 132 -7.05 -5.62 0.71
N ASN A 133 -5.95 -5.19 1.35
CA ASN A 133 -5.84 -3.84 1.88
C ASN A 133 -5.07 -2.91 0.93
N PHE A 134 -5.82 -2.10 0.18
CA PHE A 134 -5.24 -1.04 -0.65
C PHE A 134 -4.72 0.12 0.21
N LEU A 135 -3.45 0.47 0.00
CA LEU A 135 -2.75 1.55 0.68
C LEU A 135 -2.37 2.64 -0.31
N VAL A 136 -2.47 3.91 0.10
CA VAL A 136 -1.95 5.06 -0.66
C VAL A 136 -0.92 5.78 0.18
N GLY A 137 0.23 6.10 -0.42
CA GLY A 137 1.33 6.80 0.22
C GLY A 137 1.65 8.13 -0.45
N VAL A 138 2.15 9.07 0.34
CA VAL A 138 2.64 10.36 -0.13
C VAL A 138 4.00 10.64 0.48
N GLY A 139 4.92 11.18 -0.30
CA GLY A 139 6.21 11.65 0.16
C GLY A 139 6.64 12.89 -0.60
N THR A 140 7.42 13.74 0.06
CA THR A 140 7.94 14.97 -0.55
C THR A 140 9.46 14.98 -0.53
N HIS A 141 10.04 15.47 -1.62
CA HIS A 141 11.44 15.83 -1.72
C HIS A 141 11.54 17.35 -1.65
N ALA A 142 12.28 17.86 -0.66
CA ALA A 142 12.58 19.28 -0.57
C ALA A 142 13.81 19.61 -1.44
N ALA A 143 13.84 20.81 -2.02
CA ALA A 143 14.97 21.29 -2.79
C ALA A 143 16.29 21.19 -1.99
N ASN A 144 17.35 20.76 -2.67
CA ASN A 144 18.70 20.53 -2.15
C ASN A 144 18.78 19.47 -1.02
N ASN A 145 17.75 18.63 -0.86
CA ASN A 145 17.77 17.55 0.12
C ASN A 145 18.49 16.32 -0.44
N THR A 146 19.38 15.72 0.33
CA THR A 146 20.11 14.49 -0.06
C THR A 146 19.58 13.23 0.62
N THR A 147 18.58 13.37 1.50
CA THR A 147 17.98 12.24 2.22
C THR A 147 16.92 11.51 1.39
N PRO A 148 16.73 10.19 1.59
CA PRO A 148 15.66 9.45 0.94
C PRO A 148 14.28 10.03 1.25
N VAL A 149 13.40 10.09 0.24
CA VAL A 149 12.01 10.50 0.40
C VAL A 149 11.28 9.48 1.26
N SER A 150 10.73 9.95 2.39
CA SER A 150 9.88 9.13 3.25
C SER A 150 8.47 9.08 2.68
N LEU A 151 7.97 7.88 2.38
CA LEU A 151 6.59 7.64 1.98
C LEU A 151 5.76 7.27 3.21
N THR A 152 4.74 8.07 3.49
CA THR A 152 3.77 7.78 4.56
C THR A 152 2.51 7.19 3.94
N PHE A 153 2.25 5.90 4.17
CA PHE A 153 1.07 5.22 3.65
C PHE A 153 -0.12 5.34 4.60
N SER A 154 -1.33 5.21 4.05
CA SER A 154 -2.60 5.16 4.76
C SER A 154 -3.53 4.12 4.14
N PRO A 155 -4.24 3.28 4.93
CA PRO A 155 -5.19 2.32 4.40
C PRO A 155 -6.42 3.00 3.84
N LYS A 156 -6.82 2.61 2.63
CA LYS A 156 -7.98 3.16 1.93
C LYS A 156 -9.19 2.21 1.91
N MET A 157 -9.02 1.03 2.48
CA MET A 157 -10.07 0.03 2.62
C MET A 157 -10.68 0.07 4.03
N ALA A 158 -11.94 -0.33 4.14
CA ALA A 158 -12.63 -0.48 5.41
C ALA A 158 -12.37 -1.90 5.96
N MET A 159 -11.73 -1.97 7.13
CA MET A 159 -11.59 -3.23 7.85
C MET A 159 -12.88 -3.49 8.65
N VAL A 160 -13.61 -4.52 8.28
CA VAL A 160 -14.74 -5.04 9.04
C VAL A 160 -14.21 -6.04 10.06
N TYR A 161 -14.50 -5.78 11.32
CA TYR A 161 -14.13 -6.62 12.46
C TYR A 161 -15.40 -7.14 13.09
N VAL A 162 -15.58 -8.45 13.09
CA VAL A 162 -16.76 -9.12 13.64
C VAL A 162 -16.32 -10.00 14.79
N ASN A 163 -16.81 -9.69 15.99
CA ASN A 163 -16.68 -10.54 17.16
C ASN A 163 -18.02 -11.21 17.43
N ILE A 164 -18.03 -12.53 17.53
CA ILE A 164 -19.25 -13.28 17.85
C ILE A 164 -19.28 -13.64 19.33
N THR A 165 -20.45 -13.47 19.94
CA THR A 165 -20.71 -13.78 21.34
C THR A 165 -21.90 -14.71 21.48
N GLY A 166 -22.01 -15.40 22.62
CA GLY A 166 -23.08 -16.36 22.90
C GLY A 166 -22.76 -17.79 22.49
N SER A 167 -23.69 -18.70 22.74
CA SER A 167 -23.45 -20.16 22.76
C SER A 167 -23.20 -20.79 21.39
N LEU A 168 -23.62 -20.15 20.29
CA LEU A 168 -23.41 -20.72 18.94
C LEU A 168 -22.07 -20.32 18.31
N GLY A 169 -21.36 -19.36 18.91
CA GLY A 169 -20.13 -18.80 18.32
C GLY A 169 -19.03 -19.84 18.08
N SER A 170 -18.89 -20.83 18.98
CA SER A 170 -17.88 -21.90 18.87
C SER A 170 -18.15 -22.91 17.78
N SER A 171 -19.36 -22.91 17.20
CA SER A 171 -19.79 -23.83 16.14
C SER A 171 -19.78 -23.20 14.75
N ILE A 172 -19.29 -21.96 14.63
CA ILE A 172 -19.19 -21.24 13.36
C ILE A 172 -18.03 -21.80 12.54
N THR A 173 -18.30 -22.18 11.29
CA THR A 173 -17.30 -22.72 10.36
C THR A 173 -17.00 -21.80 9.19
N ASP A 174 -17.87 -20.82 8.92
CA ASP A 174 -17.73 -19.88 7.81
C ASP A 174 -18.44 -18.57 8.15
N VAL A 175 -17.78 -17.45 7.87
CA VAL A 175 -18.33 -16.10 8.05
C VAL A 175 -18.05 -15.29 6.79
N LYS A 176 -19.08 -14.62 6.28
CA LYS A 176 -18.95 -13.75 5.12
C LYS A 176 -19.59 -12.39 5.35
N ILE A 177 -19.00 -11.36 4.76
CA ILE A 177 -19.69 -10.11 4.48
C ILE A 177 -20.46 -10.31 3.18
N THR A 178 -21.74 -9.96 3.16
CA THR A 178 -22.61 -10.15 2.00
C THR A 178 -23.14 -8.82 1.47
N ASN A 179 -23.55 -8.81 0.20
CA ASN A 179 -24.13 -7.64 -0.47
C ASN A 179 -23.20 -6.42 -0.48
N VAL A 180 -21.91 -6.66 -0.74
CA VAL A 180 -20.88 -5.61 -0.78
C VAL A 180 -20.26 -5.47 -2.16
N HIS A 181 -19.91 -4.25 -2.55
CA HIS A 181 -19.00 -4.00 -3.66
C HIS A 181 -17.58 -4.41 -3.27
N LYS A 182 -16.78 -4.88 -4.24
CA LYS A 182 -15.40 -5.35 -4.00
C LYS A 182 -14.33 -4.51 -4.69
N SER A 183 -14.71 -3.67 -5.65
CA SER A 183 -13.75 -2.97 -6.52
C SER A 183 -13.74 -1.46 -6.33
N ILE A 184 -12.55 -0.89 -6.45
CA ILE A 184 -12.28 0.55 -6.47
C ILE A 184 -11.42 0.90 -7.69
N LYS A 185 -11.42 2.18 -8.04
CA LYS A 185 -10.44 2.81 -8.91
C LYS A 185 -9.76 3.96 -8.16
N TRP A 186 -8.48 4.17 -8.42
CA TRP A 186 -7.71 5.25 -7.82
C TRP A 186 -6.87 5.94 -8.89
N ASN A 187 -6.92 7.27 -8.95
CA ASN A 187 -6.06 8.06 -9.81
C ASN A 187 -4.90 8.62 -8.99
N ALA A 188 -3.69 8.62 -9.56
CA ALA A 188 -2.55 9.25 -8.91
C ALA A 188 -2.89 10.70 -8.54
N THR A 189 -2.55 11.13 -7.32
CA THR A 189 -2.94 12.41 -6.68
C THR A 189 -4.33 12.47 -6.04
N ALA A 190 -5.24 11.52 -6.31
CA ALA A 190 -6.53 11.50 -5.64
C ALA A 190 -6.37 11.16 -4.15
N ALA A 191 -7.06 11.92 -3.29
CA ALA A 191 -7.01 11.72 -1.85
C ALA A 191 -7.64 10.39 -1.42
N GLU A 192 -8.73 10.00 -2.07
CA GLU A 192 -9.48 8.77 -1.81
C GLU A 192 -9.77 8.02 -3.11
N PRO A 193 -9.80 6.68 -3.10
CA PRO A 193 -10.29 5.90 -4.22
C PRO A 193 -11.80 6.03 -4.38
N GLU A 194 -12.29 5.78 -5.59
CA GLU A 194 -13.72 5.75 -5.91
C GLU A 194 -14.20 4.30 -6.05
N LEU A 195 -15.40 4.00 -5.53
CA LEU A 195 -16.09 2.75 -5.79
C LEU A 195 -16.32 2.57 -7.30
N VAL A 196 -16.14 1.34 -7.79
CA VAL A 196 -16.58 0.98 -9.13
C VAL A 196 -18.08 0.67 -9.08
N SER A 197 -18.91 1.63 -9.47
CA SER A 197 -20.37 1.57 -9.34
C SER A 197 -21.05 0.51 -10.21
N THR A 198 -20.37 0.00 -11.24
CA THR A 198 -20.87 -1.07 -12.12
C THR A 198 -20.58 -2.46 -11.60
N ASP A 199 -19.79 -2.59 -10.52
CA ASP A 199 -19.42 -3.88 -9.95
C ASP A 199 -20.60 -4.49 -9.20
N ALA A 200 -20.91 -5.75 -9.51
CA ALA A 200 -22.02 -6.45 -8.86
C ALA A 200 -21.71 -6.69 -7.38
N ALA A 201 -22.73 -6.55 -6.52
CA ALA A 201 -22.59 -6.89 -5.12
C ALA A 201 -22.26 -8.39 -4.95
N THR A 202 -21.31 -8.70 -4.09
CA THR A 202 -20.79 -10.05 -3.87
C THR A 202 -20.75 -10.41 -2.38
N SER A 203 -20.20 -11.58 -2.07
CA SER A 203 -19.87 -12.00 -0.71
C SER A 203 -18.37 -12.21 -0.55
N ILE A 204 -17.83 -11.81 0.60
CA ILE A 204 -16.42 -11.95 0.95
C ILE A 204 -16.30 -12.85 2.17
N LYS A 205 -15.60 -13.97 2.05
CA LYS A 205 -15.26 -14.82 3.19
C LYS A 205 -14.20 -14.16 4.05
N MET A 206 -14.40 -14.20 5.36
CA MET A 206 -13.60 -13.46 6.31
C MET A 206 -12.43 -14.28 6.85
N TYR A 207 -11.31 -13.60 7.09
CA TYR A 207 -10.14 -14.12 7.78
C TYR A 207 -10.44 -14.34 9.26
N CYS A 208 -10.02 -15.48 9.82
CA CYS A 208 -10.06 -15.72 11.27
C CYS A 208 -8.63 -15.98 11.75
N PRO A 209 -7.94 -14.97 12.34
CA PRO A 209 -6.55 -15.12 12.77
C PRO A 209 -6.37 -16.22 13.82
N ASN A 210 -7.36 -16.34 14.71
CA ASN A 210 -7.39 -17.33 15.78
C ASN A 210 -8.81 -17.85 15.95
N SER A 211 -9.04 -19.12 15.61
CA SER A 211 -10.37 -19.75 15.71
C SER A 211 -10.91 -19.81 17.14
N ALA A 212 -10.05 -19.76 18.16
CA ALA A 212 -10.48 -19.71 19.55
C ALA A 212 -11.08 -18.36 19.96
N GLU A 213 -10.70 -17.26 19.29
CA GLU A 213 -11.14 -15.91 19.62
C GLU A 213 -12.47 -15.53 18.94
N GLN A 214 -12.90 -16.29 17.93
CA GLN A 214 -14.15 -16.02 17.17
C GLN A 214 -14.22 -14.59 16.60
N VAL A 215 -13.05 -14.06 16.24
CA VAL A 215 -12.88 -12.77 15.60
C VAL A 215 -12.63 -12.98 14.11
N TYR A 216 -13.50 -12.38 13.30
CA TYR A 216 -13.46 -12.46 11.85
C TYR A 216 -13.19 -11.09 11.24
N LEU A 217 -12.26 -11.03 10.29
CA LEU A 217 -11.75 -9.81 9.68
C LEU A 217 -11.91 -9.88 8.17
N ALA A 218 -12.31 -8.79 7.53
CA ALA A 218 -12.16 -8.66 6.08
C ALA A 218 -12.02 -7.20 5.67
N PHE A 219 -11.30 -6.96 4.58
CA PHE A 219 -11.29 -5.69 3.89
C PHE A 219 -12.37 -5.64 2.82
N VAL A 220 -13.10 -4.53 2.82
CA VAL A 220 -14.02 -4.13 1.77
C VAL A 220 -13.74 -2.68 1.38
N PRO A 221 -14.08 -2.27 0.15
CA PRO A 221 -14.16 -0.87 -0.19
C PRO A 221 -15.01 -0.07 0.81
N VAL A 222 -14.66 1.20 1.01
CA VAL A 222 -15.49 2.16 1.75
C VAL A 222 -16.87 2.25 1.09
N GLN A 223 -17.92 1.91 1.85
CA GLN A 223 -19.29 1.86 1.33
C GLN A 223 -20.32 1.95 2.46
N THR A 224 -21.59 2.12 2.09
CA THR A 224 -22.71 2.10 3.03
C THR A 224 -23.56 0.87 2.81
N ILE A 225 -23.87 0.16 3.89
CA ILE A 225 -24.81 -0.96 3.91
C ILE A 225 -26.15 -0.43 4.41
N ASN A 226 -27.19 -0.49 3.58
CA ASN A 226 -28.50 0.04 3.94
C ASN A 226 -29.16 -0.81 5.04
N ALA A 227 -29.98 -0.15 5.87
CA ALA A 227 -30.83 -0.86 6.82
C ALA A 227 -31.74 -1.85 6.07
N GLY A 228 -31.95 -3.03 6.65
CA GLY A 228 -32.75 -4.10 6.07
C GLY A 228 -32.03 -4.96 5.02
N THR A 229 -30.79 -4.63 4.64
CA THR A 229 -29.97 -5.47 3.74
C THR A 229 -29.15 -6.48 4.56
N PRO A 230 -29.20 -7.80 4.26
CA PRO A 230 -28.34 -8.78 4.92
C PRO A 230 -26.86 -8.39 4.80
N PHE A 231 -26.17 -8.25 5.93
CA PHE A 231 -24.80 -7.74 5.97
C PHE A 231 -23.78 -8.84 6.20
N LEU A 232 -24.10 -9.81 7.06
CA LEU A 232 -23.21 -10.93 7.36
C LEU A 232 -23.97 -12.25 7.22
N SER A 233 -23.27 -13.27 6.72
CA SER A 233 -23.77 -14.65 6.71
C SER A 233 -22.84 -15.56 7.49
N PHE A 234 -23.42 -16.53 8.19
CA PHE A 234 -22.72 -17.47 9.06
C PHE A 234 -23.13 -18.90 8.69
N THR A 235 -22.19 -19.82 8.70
CA THR A 235 -22.47 -21.26 8.68
C THR A 235 -22.22 -21.83 10.06
N ILE A 236 -23.25 -22.44 10.66
CA ILE A 236 -23.20 -23.06 11.99
C ILE A 236 -23.73 -24.49 11.85
N GLY A 237 -22.83 -25.47 12.00
CA GLY A 237 -23.14 -26.86 11.61
C GLY A 237 -23.56 -26.93 10.13
N SER A 238 -24.74 -27.48 9.86
CA SER A 238 -25.31 -27.57 8.50
C SER A 238 -26.24 -26.42 8.11
N LYS A 239 -26.45 -25.45 9.02
CA LYS A 239 -27.43 -24.37 8.85
C LYS A 239 -26.73 -23.06 8.49
N LYS A 240 -27.43 -22.24 7.70
CA LYS A 240 -27.00 -20.89 7.36
C LYS A 240 -27.79 -19.88 8.19
N TYR A 241 -27.12 -18.84 8.63
CA TYR A 241 -27.72 -17.73 9.34
C TYR A 241 -27.29 -16.40 8.72
N ALA A 242 -28.07 -15.36 8.95
CA ALA A 242 -27.73 -13.99 8.57
C ALA A 242 -27.90 -13.02 9.73
N TYR A 243 -27.10 -11.95 9.68
CA TYR A 243 -27.30 -10.74 10.46
C TYR A 243 -27.68 -9.60 9.50
N THR A 244 -28.81 -8.96 9.81
CA THR A 244 -29.36 -7.84 9.04
C THR A 244 -29.52 -6.63 9.97
N PRO A 245 -28.82 -5.51 9.73
CA PRO A 245 -29.02 -4.28 10.50
C PRO A 245 -30.45 -3.75 10.28
N SER A 246 -31.25 -3.69 11.34
CA SER A 246 -32.69 -3.36 11.22
C SER A 246 -33.03 -1.88 11.36
N SER A 247 -32.16 -1.08 11.99
CA SER A 247 -32.52 0.25 12.47
C SER A 247 -31.77 1.41 11.81
N ALA A 248 -30.57 1.19 11.27
CA ALA A 248 -29.78 2.22 10.62
C ALA A 248 -28.84 1.62 9.57
N ALA A 249 -28.51 2.43 8.57
CA ALA A 249 -27.46 2.08 7.62
C ALA A 249 -26.09 2.06 8.34
N ILE A 250 -25.21 1.16 7.90
CA ILE A 250 -23.84 1.02 8.40
C ILE A 250 -22.91 1.71 7.41
N SER A 251 -22.18 2.74 7.85
CA SER A 251 -21.11 3.34 7.04
C SER A 251 -19.77 2.69 7.38
N LEU A 252 -19.17 1.99 6.42
CA LEU A 252 -17.86 1.36 6.54
C LEU A 252 -16.77 2.36 6.13
N LYS A 253 -15.88 2.70 7.05
CA LYS A 253 -14.88 3.77 6.88
C LYS A 253 -13.47 3.22 6.73
N ALA A 254 -12.65 3.90 5.93
CA ALA A 254 -11.23 3.59 5.77
C ALA A 254 -10.43 3.84 7.05
N GLY A 255 -9.23 3.25 7.14
CA GLY A 255 -8.22 3.55 8.17
C GLY A 255 -8.61 3.23 9.62
N SER A 256 -9.79 2.64 9.83
CA SER A 256 -10.37 2.37 11.15
C SER A 256 -10.95 0.96 11.23
N ARG A 257 -11.04 0.44 12.46
CA ARG A 257 -11.70 -0.84 12.75
C ARG A 257 -13.20 -0.60 12.83
N ASN A 258 -13.94 -1.03 11.80
CA ASN A 258 -15.40 -1.03 11.81
C ASN A 258 -15.84 -2.28 12.60
N ALA A 259 -16.00 -2.10 13.92
CA ALA A 259 -16.23 -3.21 14.85
C ALA A 259 -17.72 -3.51 15.06
N PHE A 260 -18.06 -4.79 14.97
CA PHE A 260 -19.39 -5.33 15.22
C PHE A 260 -19.25 -6.45 16.26
N THR A 261 -19.96 -6.32 17.37
CA THR A 261 -20.13 -7.44 18.32
C THR A 261 -21.54 -7.96 18.16
N ILE A 262 -21.64 -9.22 17.74
CA ILE A 262 -22.92 -9.84 17.39
C ILE A 262 -23.18 -10.96 18.37
N ASP A 263 -24.28 -10.85 19.09
CA ASP A 263 -24.80 -11.95 19.89
C ASP A 263 -25.44 -12.97 18.95
N SER A 264 -25.08 -14.24 19.09
CA SER A 264 -25.61 -15.34 18.28
C SER A 264 -27.14 -15.46 18.31
N SER A 265 -27.83 -14.95 19.33
CA SER A 265 -29.30 -14.86 19.39
C SER A 265 -29.92 -13.87 18.39
N LYS A 266 -29.12 -12.97 17.81
CA LYS A 266 -29.55 -12.03 16.76
C LYS A 266 -29.43 -12.60 15.35
N LEU A 267 -28.91 -13.82 15.22
CA LEU A 267 -28.78 -14.50 13.95
C LEU A 267 -30.12 -15.10 13.52
N THR A 268 -30.54 -14.82 12.29
CA THR A 268 -31.76 -15.40 11.71
C THR A 268 -31.37 -16.58 10.84
N GLN A 269 -31.97 -17.75 11.06
CA GLN A 269 -31.72 -18.92 10.20
C GLN A 269 -32.33 -18.68 8.82
N ASN A 270 -31.54 -18.88 7.77
CA ASN A 270 -31.97 -18.83 6.37
C ASN A 270 -32.33 -20.23 5.85
#